data_AF-A0A934SCQ8-F1
#
_entry.id   AF-A0A934SCQ8-F1
#
_cell.length_a   1.000
_cell.length_b   1.000
_cell.length_c   1.000
_cell.angle_alpha   90.00
_cell.angle_beta   90.00
_cell.angle_gamma   90.00
#
_symmetry.space_group_name_H-M   'P 1'
#
loop_
_entity.id
_entity.type
_entity.pdbx_description
1 polymer ?
#
loop_
_entity_poly.entity_id
_entity_poly.type
_entity_poly.pdbx_seq_one_letter_code
_entity_poly.pdbx_strand_id
1 'polypeptide(L)'
;MKKHYVNLLAVSICVTLPGAMKADENRLHDVAAIESCLLDQSDRNIALAHCTGTIVKTCRDDQTSSATDMDCTDRETEAWVAVYEQSRDSLLRSARLQRIDGAMDALHQSISEFEASLYRSCPFAVGQWPAEALLRRLSSFDCVRDAEAQRAVEFHFWDRDIRHLSGQ
;
A
#
# COMPACT_ATOMS: atom_id res chain seq x y z
N MET A 1 -46.86 -36.56 27.23
CA MET A 1 -45.68 -37.12 27.95
C MET A 1 -44.86 -37.86 26.90
N LYS A 2 -43.59 -37.58 26.55
CA LYS A 2 -42.43 -37.00 27.24
C LYS A 2 -41.63 -36.12 26.26
N LYS A 3 -40.93 -35.14 26.83
CA LYS A 3 -39.98 -34.19 26.22
C LYS A 3 -38.71 -34.91 25.76
N HIS A 4 -38.04 -34.42 24.71
CA HIS A 4 -36.58 -34.30 24.66
C HIS A 4 -36.19 -33.17 23.68
N TYR A 5 -35.74 -32.05 24.23
CA TYR A 5 -35.05 -30.97 23.52
C TYR A 5 -33.56 -31.29 23.55
N VAL A 6 -32.94 -31.47 22.38
CA VAL A 6 -31.47 -31.57 22.25
C VAL A 6 -30.95 -30.16 21.94
N ASN A 7 -30.46 -29.49 22.98
CA ASN A 7 -29.71 -28.24 22.86
C ASN A 7 -28.29 -28.56 22.37
N LEU A 8 -28.02 -28.31 21.09
CA LEU A 8 -26.66 -28.21 20.55
C LEU A 8 -26.21 -26.75 20.70
N LEU A 9 -25.59 -26.44 21.83
CA LEU A 9 -24.81 -25.22 22.00
C LEU A 9 -23.51 -25.37 21.20
N ALA A 10 -23.47 -24.74 20.04
CA ALA A 10 -22.24 -24.50 19.30
C ALA A 10 -21.35 -23.56 20.11
N VAL A 11 -20.39 -24.11 20.85
CA VAL A 11 -19.29 -23.35 21.44
C VAL A 11 -18.34 -23.01 20.30
N SER A 12 -18.53 -21.84 19.71
CA SER A 12 -17.58 -21.26 18.77
C SER A 12 -16.36 -20.80 19.58
N ILE A 13 -15.29 -21.59 19.51
CA ILE A 13 -13.98 -21.22 20.06
C ILE A 13 -13.41 -20.16 19.13
N CYS A 14 -13.50 -18.88 19.53
CA CYS A 14 -12.66 -17.82 18.96
C CYS A 14 -11.21 -18.11 19.36
N VAL A 15 -10.48 -18.81 18.49
CA VAL A 15 -9.02 -18.87 18.56
C VAL A 15 -8.51 -17.50 18.14
N THR A 16 -8.25 -16.64 19.11
CA THR A 16 -7.52 -15.38 18.88
C THR A 16 -6.06 -15.72 18.62
N LEU A 17 -5.67 -15.76 17.33
CA LEU A 17 -4.29 -15.92 16.89
C LEU A 17 -3.50 -14.63 17.23
N PRO A 18 -2.51 -14.66 18.14
CA PRO A 18 -1.72 -13.49 18.51
C PRO A 18 -0.86 -12.93 17.36
N GLY A 19 -0.66 -13.73 16.30
CA GLY A 19 0.16 -13.36 15.15
C GLY A 19 -0.47 -12.31 14.23
N ALA A 20 -1.80 -12.24 14.15
CA ALA A 20 -2.49 -11.28 13.28
C ALA A 20 -2.28 -9.83 13.77
N MET A 21 -2.28 -9.61 15.09
CA MET A 21 -2.14 -8.27 15.66
C MET A 21 -0.75 -7.66 15.41
N LYS A 22 0.32 -8.47 15.41
CA LYS A 22 1.68 -7.99 15.18
C LYS A 22 1.97 -7.65 13.71
N ALA A 23 1.34 -8.36 12.78
CA ALA A 23 1.41 -8.05 11.36
C ALA A 23 0.71 -6.72 11.05
N ASP A 24 -0.47 -6.50 11.62
CA ASP A 24 -1.21 -5.23 11.47
C ASP A 24 -0.47 -4.04 12.09
N GLU A 25 0.18 -4.22 13.24
CA GLU A 25 0.99 -3.18 13.90
C GLU A 25 2.19 -2.75 13.04
N ASN A 26 2.94 -3.72 12.51
CA ASN A 26 4.07 -3.44 11.63
C ASN A 26 3.62 -2.67 10.38
N ARG A 27 2.50 -3.08 9.77
CA ARG A 27 1.96 -2.42 8.59
C ARG A 27 1.60 -0.95 8.84
N LEU A 28 0.95 -0.67 9.97
CA LEU A 28 0.62 0.71 10.35
C LEU A 28 1.87 1.57 10.58
N HIS A 29 2.89 1.00 11.22
CA HIS A 29 4.16 1.67 11.41
C HIS A 29 4.86 1.99 10.08
N ASP A 30 4.84 1.07 9.11
CA ASP A 30 5.47 1.28 7.80
C ASP A 30 4.77 2.35 6.98
N VAL A 31 3.44 2.33 6.97
CA VAL A 31 2.64 3.38 6.33
C VAL A 31 2.98 4.74 6.94
N ALA A 32 3.00 4.85 8.27
CA ALA A 32 3.34 6.08 8.96
C ALA A 32 4.78 6.56 8.66
N ALA A 33 5.74 5.64 8.50
CA ALA A 33 7.11 5.98 8.14
C ALA A 33 7.20 6.57 6.72
N ILE A 34 6.47 5.98 5.76
CA ILE A 34 6.39 6.52 4.39
C ILE A 34 5.69 7.88 4.39
N GLU A 35 4.53 8.01 5.05
CA GLU A 35 3.80 9.28 5.14
C GLU A 35 4.65 10.39 5.78
N SER A 36 5.34 10.08 6.88
CA SER A 36 6.27 11.01 7.51
C SER A 36 7.39 11.42 6.54
N CYS A 37 7.93 10.46 5.78
CA CYS A 37 8.92 10.78 4.76
C CYS A 37 8.34 11.74 3.71
N LEU A 38 7.15 11.49 3.18
CA LEU A 38 6.52 12.34 2.17
C LEU A 38 6.29 13.78 2.67
N LEU A 39 5.86 13.93 3.93
CA LEU A 39 5.61 15.25 4.54
C LEU A 39 6.89 16.10 4.66
N ASP A 40 8.05 15.47 4.81
CA ASP A 40 9.34 16.16 4.90
C ASP A 40 9.87 16.62 3.53
N GLN A 41 9.22 16.23 2.42
CA GLN A 41 9.72 16.50 1.07
C GLN A 41 8.92 17.61 0.37
N SER A 42 9.64 18.58 -0.16
CA SER A 42 9.03 19.68 -0.92
C SER A 42 8.79 19.34 -2.39
N ASP A 43 9.53 18.38 -2.95
CA ASP A 43 9.53 18.02 -4.37
C ASP A 43 9.19 16.54 -4.58
N ARG A 44 8.36 16.26 -5.60
CA ARG A 44 7.87 14.92 -5.93
C ARG A 44 8.99 13.96 -6.31
N ASN A 45 9.97 14.41 -7.10
CA ASN A 45 11.05 13.53 -7.57
C ASN A 45 12.01 13.21 -6.42
N ILE A 46 12.27 14.19 -5.55
CA ILE A 46 13.04 13.98 -4.33
C ILE A 46 12.30 12.99 -3.42
N ALA A 47 10.98 13.16 -3.23
CA ALA A 47 10.17 12.26 -2.42
C ALA A 47 10.20 10.82 -2.92
N LEU A 48 10.01 10.59 -4.22
CA LEU A 48 10.06 9.25 -4.79
C LEU A 48 11.43 8.59 -4.57
N ALA A 49 12.53 9.33 -4.75
CA ALA A 49 13.88 8.81 -4.61
C ALA A 49 14.28 8.55 -3.14
N HIS A 50 13.78 9.36 -2.20
CA HIS A 50 14.15 9.29 -0.79
C HIS A 50 13.26 8.37 0.03
N CYS A 51 11.96 8.32 -0.28
CA CYS A 51 11.00 7.54 0.51
C CYS A 51 10.94 6.09 0.06
N THR A 52 11.14 5.81 -1.23
CA THR A 52 11.24 4.43 -1.74
C THR A 52 12.52 3.76 -1.22
N GLY A 53 12.40 2.55 -0.70
CA GLY A 53 13.45 1.77 -0.07
C GLY A 53 13.59 1.99 1.45
N THR A 54 12.81 2.90 2.05
CA THR A 54 12.92 3.22 3.49
C THR A 54 12.57 2.03 4.36
N ILE A 55 11.51 1.30 3.98
CA ILE A 55 11.05 0.13 4.72
C ILE A 55 11.99 -1.04 4.49
N VAL A 56 12.42 -1.30 3.25
CA VAL A 56 13.44 -2.33 2.95
C VAL A 56 14.71 -2.10 3.76
N LYS A 57 15.21 -0.86 3.84
CA LYS A 57 16.40 -0.52 4.61
C LYS A 57 16.21 -0.84 6.10
N THR A 58 15.12 -0.36 6.69
CA THR A 58 14.84 -0.56 8.12
C THR A 58 14.65 -2.05 8.44
N CYS A 59 13.94 -2.78 7.57
CA CYS A 59 13.70 -4.21 7.69
C CYS A 59 15.02 -5.02 7.68
N ARG A 60 15.99 -4.63 6.84
CA ARG A 60 17.33 -5.26 6.79
C ARG A 60 18.19 -4.93 8.01
N ASP A 61 18.12 -3.68 8.49
CA ASP A 61 18.91 -3.22 9.64
C ASP A 61 18.40 -3.82 10.97
N ASP A 62 17.17 -4.32 11.00
CA ASP A 62 16.58 -5.02 12.14
C ASP A 62 17.16 -6.45 12.25
N GLN A 63 18.39 -6.55 12.77
CA GLN A 63 19.25 -7.76 12.87
C GLN A 63 18.65 -8.93 13.66
N THR A 64 17.45 -8.76 14.23
CA THR A 64 16.71 -9.81 14.93
C THR A 64 15.71 -10.55 14.04
N SER A 65 15.44 -10.02 12.84
CA SER A 65 14.46 -10.59 11.93
C SER A 65 15.10 -11.63 11.01
N SER A 66 14.45 -12.78 10.86
CA SER A 66 14.80 -13.77 9.81
C SER A 66 14.25 -13.37 8.44
N ALA A 67 13.93 -12.08 8.24
CA ALA A 67 13.30 -11.60 7.03
C ALA A 67 14.28 -11.67 5.87
N THR A 68 13.82 -12.24 4.76
CA THR A 68 14.56 -12.23 3.51
C THR A 68 14.41 -10.87 2.83
N ASP A 69 15.29 -10.58 1.85
CA ASP A 69 15.13 -9.39 0.99
C ASP A 69 13.74 -9.31 0.36
N MET A 70 13.16 -10.47 0.03
CA MET A 70 11.82 -10.56 -0.52
C MET A 70 10.75 -10.16 0.50
N ASP A 71 10.83 -10.66 1.74
CA ASP A 71 9.88 -10.30 2.79
C ASP A 71 9.90 -8.79 3.06
N CYS A 72 11.08 -8.17 3.01
CA CYS A 72 11.24 -6.73 3.18
C CYS A 72 10.65 -5.94 2.00
N THR A 73 10.86 -6.39 0.76
CA THR A 73 10.28 -5.73 -0.43
C THR A 73 8.76 -5.92 -0.48
N ASP A 74 8.24 -7.08 -0.10
CA ASP A 74 6.80 -7.35 -0.02
C ASP A 74 6.14 -6.42 1.01
N ARG A 75 6.74 -6.32 2.21
CA ARG A 75 6.32 -5.40 3.27
C ARG A 75 6.29 -3.94 2.80
N GLU A 76 7.33 -3.52 2.07
CA GLU A 76 7.35 -2.17 1.51
C GLU A 76 6.30 -1.98 0.41
N THR A 77 6.08 -2.98 -0.43
CA THR A 77 5.03 -2.96 -1.48
C THR A 77 3.65 -2.79 -0.85
N GLU A 78 3.34 -3.56 0.19
CA GLU A 78 2.08 -3.45 0.92
C GLU A 78 1.88 -2.07 1.56
N ALA A 79 2.95 -1.49 2.10
CA ALA A 79 2.91 -0.15 2.65
C ALA A 79 2.64 0.91 1.56
N TRP A 80 3.30 0.81 0.40
CA TRP A 80 3.05 1.73 -0.73
C TRP A 80 1.64 1.58 -1.33
N VAL A 81 1.09 0.37 -1.41
CA VAL A 81 -0.32 0.15 -1.82
C VAL A 81 -1.27 0.88 -0.86
N ALA A 82 -1.05 0.77 0.45
CA ALA A 82 -1.89 1.47 1.43
C ALA A 82 -1.76 3.00 1.31
N VAL A 83 -0.54 3.53 1.11
CA VAL A 83 -0.32 4.97 0.91
C VAL A 83 -0.93 5.45 -0.41
N TYR A 84 -0.89 4.65 -1.48
CA TYR A 84 -1.58 4.93 -2.74
C TYR A 84 -3.09 5.06 -2.51
N GLU A 85 -3.73 4.08 -1.86
CA GLU A 85 -5.17 4.11 -1.58
C GLU A 85 -5.57 5.32 -0.75
N GLN A 86 -4.81 5.63 0.31
CA GLN A 86 -5.05 6.81 1.16
C GLN A 86 -4.89 8.12 0.38
N SER A 87 -3.82 8.23 -0.42
CA SER A 87 -3.55 9.43 -1.23
C SER A 87 -4.61 9.63 -2.32
N ARG A 88 -5.06 8.54 -2.96
CA ARG A 88 -6.17 8.53 -3.92
C ARG A 88 -7.45 9.04 -3.29
N ASP A 89 -7.84 8.46 -2.15
CA ASP A 89 -9.09 8.81 -1.47
C ASP A 89 -9.07 10.25 -0.94
N SER A 90 -7.91 10.72 -0.50
CA SER A 90 -7.70 12.11 -0.09
C SER A 90 -7.83 13.07 -1.28
N LEU A 91 -7.15 12.78 -2.39
CA LEU A 91 -7.21 13.57 -3.62
C LEU A 91 -8.64 13.66 -4.17
N LEU A 92 -9.36 12.53 -4.25
CA LEU A 92 -10.75 12.49 -4.69
C LEU A 92 -11.65 13.35 -3.80
N ARG A 93 -11.40 13.36 -2.49
CA ARG A 93 -12.13 14.19 -1.53
C ARG A 93 -11.86 15.66 -1.78
N SER A 94 -10.59 16.06 -1.91
CA SER A 94 -10.19 17.44 -2.18
C SER A 94 -10.76 17.94 -3.51
N ALA A 95 -10.61 17.17 -4.60
CA ALA A 95 -11.16 17.52 -5.91
C ALA A 95 -12.69 17.69 -5.87
N ARG A 96 -13.40 16.82 -5.15
CA ARG A 96 -14.86 16.93 -4.96
C ARG A 96 -15.26 18.18 -4.18
N LEU A 97 -14.53 18.51 -3.11
CA LEU A 97 -14.81 19.70 -2.29
C LEU A 97 -14.58 20.99 -3.07
N GLN A 98 -13.55 21.03 -3.92
CA GLN A 98 -13.21 22.19 -4.74
C GLN A 98 -14.06 22.34 -6.01
N ARG A 99 -14.91 21.34 -6.35
CA ARG A 99 -15.76 21.34 -7.55
C ARG A 99 -15.00 21.68 -8.83
N ILE A 100 -13.82 21.08 -9.00
CA ILE A 100 -13.01 21.31 -10.20
C ILE A 100 -13.72 20.60 -11.37
N ASP A 101 -14.34 21.37 -12.25
CA ASP A 101 -15.11 20.84 -13.40
C ASP A 101 -14.24 19.91 -14.27
N GLY A 102 -14.76 18.72 -14.56
CA GLY A 102 -14.06 17.69 -15.37
C GLY A 102 -12.89 16.98 -14.68
N ALA A 103 -12.40 17.46 -13.54
CA ALA A 103 -11.27 16.84 -12.85
C ALA A 103 -11.63 15.47 -12.25
N MET A 104 -12.86 15.30 -11.77
CA MET A 104 -13.30 14.01 -11.21
C MET A 104 -13.32 12.90 -12.26
N ASP A 105 -13.81 13.19 -13.47
CA ASP A 105 -13.85 12.21 -14.56
C ASP A 105 -12.44 11.87 -15.05
N ALA A 106 -11.59 12.89 -15.23
CA ALA A 106 -10.19 12.70 -15.59
C ALA A 106 -9.42 11.90 -14.53
N LEU A 107 -9.66 12.17 -13.24
CA LEU A 107 -9.02 11.46 -12.15
C LEU A 107 -9.47 9.99 -12.07
N HIS A 108 -10.77 9.73 -12.18
CA HIS A 108 -11.28 8.35 -12.23
C HIS A 108 -10.73 7.57 -13.43
N GLN A 109 -10.66 8.21 -14.61
CA GLN A 109 -10.05 7.59 -15.79
C GLN A 109 -8.57 7.27 -15.54
N SER A 110 -7.82 8.21 -14.98
CA SER A 110 -6.39 8.05 -14.70
C SER A 110 -6.12 6.97 -13.65
N ILE A 111 -7.00 6.82 -12.64
CA ILE A 111 -6.95 5.71 -11.66
C ILE A 111 -7.19 4.37 -12.36
N SER A 112 -8.26 4.28 -13.15
CA SER A 112 -8.64 3.06 -13.87
C SER A 112 -7.56 2.60 -14.85
N GLU A 113 -6.96 3.52 -15.60
CA GLU A 113 -5.86 3.20 -16.53
C GLU A 113 -4.61 2.70 -15.80
N PHE A 114 -4.25 3.32 -14.67
CA PHE A 114 -3.15 2.86 -13.83
C PHE A 114 -3.40 1.44 -13.33
N GLU A 115 -4.52 1.18 -12.65
CA GLU A 115 -4.85 -0.13 -12.07
C GLU A 115 -4.93 -1.23 -13.14
N ALA A 116 -5.50 -0.91 -14.32
CA ALA A 116 -5.54 -1.84 -15.44
C ALA A 116 -4.16 -2.12 -16.06
N SER A 117 -3.24 -1.15 -16.00
CA SER A 117 -1.90 -1.27 -16.59
C SER A 117 -0.87 -1.87 -15.64
N LEU A 118 -1.01 -1.70 -14.33
CA LEU A 118 -0.01 -2.08 -13.32
C LEU A 118 0.42 -3.54 -13.49
N TYR A 119 -0.52 -4.47 -13.51
CA TYR A 119 -0.25 -5.90 -13.67
C TYR A 119 0.19 -6.30 -15.08
N ARG A 120 -0.10 -5.49 -16.10
CA ARG A 120 0.43 -5.70 -17.46
C ARG A 120 1.88 -5.24 -17.59
N SER A 121 2.22 -4.14 -16.94
CA SER A 121 3.56 -3.52 -16.95
C SER A 121 4.53 -4.24 -16.02
N CYS A 122 4.02 -4.89 -14.97
CA CYS A 122 4.76 -5.77 -14.08
C CYS A 122 4.31 -7.25 -14.26
N PRO A 123 4.53 -7.88 -15.44
CA PRO A 123 3.90 -9.13 -15.88
C PRO A 123 4.31 -10.39 -15.09
N PHE A 124 5.06 -10.23 -14.00
CA PHE A 124 5.62 -11.30 -13.18
C PHE A 124 5.07 -11.29 -11.74
N ALA A 125 4.08 -10.43 -11.44
CA ALA A 125 3.43 -10.37 -10.13
C ALA A 125 2.46 -11.56 -9.86
N VAL A 126 2.12 -12.36 -10.87
CA VAL A 126 1.00 -13.32 -10.83
C VAL A 126 1.46 -14.78 -10.76
N GLY A 127 2.01 -15.20 -9.61
CA GLY A 127 1.92 -16.58 -9.09
C GLY A 127 2.50 -17.76 -9.90
N GLN A 128 3.13 -17.58 -11.06
CA GLN A 128 3.71 -18.67 -11.87
C GLN A 128 5.23 -18.70 -11.76
N TRP A 129 5.76 -19.43 -10.78
CA TRP A 129 7.21 -19.61 -10.64
C TRP A 129 7.61 -21.07 -10.38
N PRO A 130 8.53 -21.64 -11.19
CA PRO A 130 9.45 -22.69 -10.73
C PRO A 130 10.44 -22.11 -9.70
N ALA A 131 10.92 -22.93 -8.78
CA ALA A 131 11.80 -22.53 -7.66
C ALA A 131 13.13 -21.85 -8.08
N GLU A 132 13.49 -21.88 -9.36
CA GLU A 132 14.75 -21.36 -9.93
C GLU A 132 14.70 -19.87 -10.34
N ALA A 133 13.56 -19.19 -10.18
CA ALA A 133 13.34 -17.84 -10.72
C ALA A 133 13.41 -16.69 -9.68
N LEU A 134 14.18 -16.85 -8.60
CA LEU A 134 14.26 -15.89 -7.48
C LEU A 134 14.53 -14.43 -7.93
N LEU A 135 15.48 -14.22 -8.84
CA LEU A 135 15.82 -12.88 -9.36
C LEU A 135 14.66 -12.25 -10.17
N ARG A 136 13.91 -13.07 -10.90
CA ARG A 136 12.76 -12.59 -11.68
C ARG A 136 11.58 -12.24 -10.76
N ARG A 137 11.44 -12.98 -9.66
CA ARG A 137 10.47 -12.68 -8.61
C ARG A 137 10.82 -11.36 -7.91
N LEU A 138 12.06 -11.15 -7.48
CA LEU A 138 12.49 -9.87 -6.89
C LEU A 138 12.23 -8.68 -7.83
N SER A 139 12.57 -8.83 -9.13
CA SER A 139 12.33 -7.76 -10.11
C SER A 139 10.85 -7.41 -10.32
N SER A 140 9.93 -8.35 -10.05
CA SER A 140 8.49 -8.09 -10.18
C SER A 140 7.92 -7.35 -8.98
N PHE A 141 8.41 -7.68 -7.77
CA PHE A 141 8.07 -6.94 -6.56
C PHE A 141 8.62 -5.51 -6.60
N ASP A 142 9.86 -5.32 -7.03
CA ASP A 142 10.42 -3.98 -7.22
C ASP A 142 9.60 -3.16 -8.22
N CYS A 143 9.15 -3.77 -9.34
CA CYS A 143 8.30 -3.10 -10.33
C CYS A 143 6.96 -2.62 -9.74
N VAL A 144 6.26 -3.49 -9.01
CA VAL A 144 4.96 -3.14 -8.41
C VAL A 144 5.17 -2.09 -7.32
N ARG A 145 6.15 -2.28 -6.44
CA ARG A 145 6.52 -1.30 -5.40
C ARG A 145 6.75 0.07 -6.01
N ASP A 146 7.62 0.16 -7.02
CA ASP A 146 8.03 1.44 -7.60
C ASP A 146 6.87 2.12 -8.34
N ALA A 147 6.02 1.35 -9.02
CA ALA A 147 4.83 1.88 -9.69
C ALA A 147 3.79 2.43 -8.70
N GLU A 148 3.52 1.69 -7.62
CA GLU A 148 2.63 2.13 -6.54
C GLU A 148 3.21 3.35 -5.81
N ALA A 149 4.51 3.34 -5.52
CA ALA A 149 5.21 4.46 -4.90
C ALA A 149 5.12 5.72 -5.77
N GLN A 150 5.43 5.60 -7.07
CA GLN A 150 5.33 6.71 -8.01
C GLN A 150 3.92 7.31 -8.02
N ARG A 151 2.89 6.46 -8.04
CA ARG A 151 1.51 6.92 -8.12
C ARG A 151 1.01 7.51 -6.80
N ALA A 152 1.37 6.91 -5.68
CA ALA A 152 1.09 7.42 -4.35
C ALA A 152 1.69 8.83 -4.15
N VAL A 153 2.97 9.00 -4.49
CA VAL A 153 3.65 10.31 -4.39
C VAL A 153 2.97 11.33 -5.30
N GLU A 154 2.63 10.97 -6.55
CA GLU A 154 1.93 11.88 -7.44
C GLU A 154 0.61 12.38 -6.86
N PHE A 155 -0.22 11.47 -6.33
CA PHE A 155 -1.49 11.83 -5.72
C PHE A 155 -1.33 12.64 -4.44
N HIS A 156 -0.36 12.30 -3.60
CA HIS A 156 -0.04 13.07 -2.40
C HIS A 156 0.26 14.54 -2.73
N PHE A 157 1.10 14.78 -3.75
CA PHE A 157 1.51 16.13 -4.14
C PHE A 157 0.39 16.89 -4.83
N TRP A 158 -0.39 16.25 -5.72
CA TRP A 158 -1.57 16.89 -6.31
C TRP A 158 -2.60 17.30 -5.26
N ASP A 159 -2.84 16.45 -4.27
CA ASP A 159 -3.77 16.73 -3.18
C ASP A 159 -3.26 17.90 -2.30
N ARG A 160 -1.96 17.92 -2.00
CA ARG A 160 -1.29 19.04 -1.31
C ARG A 160 -1.45 20.35 -2.08
N ASP A 161 -1.24 20.33 -3.39
CA ASP A 161 -1.33 21.52 -4.23
C ASP A 161 -2.78 22.04 -4.31
N ILE A 162 -3.77 21.14 -4.43
CA ILE A 162 -5.19 21.51 -4.39
C ILE A 162 -5.55 22.16 -3.05
N ARG A 163 -5.12 21.57 -1.92
CA ARG A 163 -5.36 22.13 -0.59
C ARG A 163 -4.74 23.52 -0.46
N HIS A 164 -3.48 23.67 -0.86
CA HIS A 164 -2.76 24.93 -0.83
C HIS A 164 -3.47 26.03 -1.64
N LEU A 165 -3.90 25.73 -2.87
CA LEU A 165 -4.65 26.67 -3.71
C LEU A 165 -6.01 27.03 -3.12
N SER A 166 -6.60 26.15 -2.32
CA SER A 166 -7.87 26.37 -1.64
C SER A 166 -7.78 27.06 -0.28
N GLY A 167 -6.57 27.38 0.19
CA GLY A 167 -6.35 28.01 1.50
C GLY A 167 -6.58 27.08 2.70
N GLN A 168 -6.48 25.76 2.49
CA GLN A 168 -6.48 24.72 3.53
C GLN A 168 -5.05 24.24 3.78
#